data_AF-A0AAV0HUE4-F1
#
_entry.id   AF-A0AAV0HUE4-F1
#
_cell.length_a   1.000
_cell.length_b   1.000
_cell.length_c   1.000
_cell.angle_alpha   90.00
_cell.angle_beta   90.00
_cell.angle_gamma   90.00
#
_symmetry.space_group_name_H-M   'P 1'
#
loop_
_entity.id
_entity.type
_entity.pdbx_description
1 polymer ?
#
loop_
_entity_poly.entity_id
_entity_poly.type
_entity_poly.pdbx_seq_one_letter_code
_entity_poly.pdbx_strand_id
1 'polypeptide(L)'
;MVKLRVAGTWSGVLDEVDLENWTVPTLREEVAKRSNVSPASINLICAGKMLKDGDGTEKLSQLGIRPNSKILASRVAVDEGKSLKDEEELNQRLARVKAAVTALSTRHADGALPLEDFNLEIEDQLGNKLHLSESDRQALMMGLMLHTNGKVLMKRGKFRDALEVLNMAEESFSLGDPKTVERVDNIAMLQMDMVWCYFMLKDIACLSVAGVRLDKARDGFERAHGKDASRLKLLQAGNSSELAVYLRLELLEAVVAYHSGQLEKSRRYLISAQTKFKRLQVSDEVLSVVMGMGFEENEAKRALRINNQDAERAVDFLVEERARKALKRQEDLKRQAEILEQKKYGVTPLKKAVDIQLLTGLVSIGFEKQLAAEALRRNENDTQKALDDLTNPETNATIQNDIETRKAKRQKQDTDSKIRLIASMGFDMPAVAAAVQAGGTTETIMRRLLQQGPLPDPAAALQAAAAHAQAVAADGAAAQAVAADGAAANAEPPADASFSEPRDVEMEDEIANELARRDALSDYDIDVTREGEAIDEYLALLDSTGRSSGSASTSGRGHQEKEIRN
;
A
#
# COMPACT_ATOMS: atom_id res chain seq x y z
N MET A 1 8.25 -63.78 8.28
CA MET A 1 7.41 -62.78 8.97
C MET A 1 7.92 -62.55 10.37
N VAL A 2 8.08 -61.29 10.75
CA VAL A 2 8.81 -60.88 11.94
C VAL A 2 8.04 -59.75 12.65
N LYS A 3 8.13 -59.73 13.98
CA LYS A 3 7.52 -58.69 14.81
C LYS A 3 8.45 -57.48 14.95
N LEU A 4 7.95 -56.28 14.68
CA LEU A 4 8.63 -55.01 14.97
C LEU A 4 7.82 -54.18 15.96
N ARG A 5 8.50 -53.54 16.91
CA ARG A 5 7.85 -52.65 17.88
C ARG A 5 8.05 -51.20 17.45
N VAL A 6 6.97 -50.51 17.10
CA VAL A 6 7.00 -49.09 16.76
C VAL A 6 6.52 -48.28 17.96
N ALA A 7 7.19 -47.18 18.24
CA ALA A 7 6.84 -46.21 19.28
C ALA A 7 6.94 -44.78 18.72
N GLY A 8 6.20 -43.82 19.28
CA GLY A 8 6.20 -42.42 18.84
C GLY A 8 4.85 -42.01 18.25
N THR A 9 4.80 -41.45 17.03
CA THR A 9 3.57 -41.00 16.35
C THR A 9 2.49 -42.07 16.27
N TRP A 10 2.89 -43.34 16.23
CA TRP A 10 2.03 -44.49 16.49
C TRP A 10 2.80 -45.51 17.35
N SER A 11 2.10 -46.11 18.32
CA SER A 11 2.65 -47.13 19.21
C SER A 11 1.95 -48.46 19.00
N GLY A 12 2.69 -49.47 18.57
CA GLY A 12 2.10 -50.78 18.25
C GLY A 12 3.12 -51.80 17.76
N VAL A 13 2.68 -53.05 17.67
CA VAL A 13 3.47 -54.16 17.13
C VAL A 13 3.03 -54.41 15.69
N LEU A 14 3.98 -54.41 14.76
CA LEU A 14 3.78 -54.88 13.39
C LEU A 14 4.10 -56.37 13.37
N ASP A 15 3.08 -57.23 13.31
CA ASP A 15 3.23 -58.68 13.45
C ASP A 15 3.62 -59.42 12.14
N GLU A 16 3.54 -58.74 10.99
CA GLU A 16 3.74 -59.34 9.64
C GLU A 16 4.80 -58.61 8.81
N VAL A 17 5.95 -58.29 9.40
CA VAL A 17 7.03 -57.61 8.65
C VAL A 17 7.92 -58.62 7.93
N ASP A 18 8.15 -58.40 6.64
CA ASP A 18 9.09 -59.19 5.85
C ASP A 18 10.43 -58.46 5.69
N LEU A 19 11.40 -58.80 6.55
CA LEU A 19 12.71 -58.14 6.61
C LEU A 19 13.56 -58.33 5.35
N GLU A 20 13.24 -59.30 4.50
CA GLU A 20 14.00 -59.62 3.29
C GLU A 20 13.43 -58.94 2.03
N ASN A 21 12.20 -58.46 2.08
CA ASN A 21 11.50 -57.86 0.92
C ASN A 21 11.06 -56.41 1.16
N TRP A 22 10.93 -55.97 2.41
CA TRP A 22 10.52 -54.60 2.72
C TRP A 22 11.72 -53.63 2.66
N THR A 23 11.41 -52.41 2.27
CA THR A 23 12.33 -51.25 2.17
C THR A 23 11.87 -50.14 3.11
N VAL A 24 12.73 -49.16 3.40
CA VAL A 24 12.41 -48.01 4.29
C VAL A 24 11.12 -47.25 3.87
N PRO A 25 10.86 -47.01 2.57
CA PRO A 25 9.61 -46.38 2.13
C PRO A 25 8.37 -47.21 2.44
N THR A 26 8.41 -48.53 2.17
CA THR A 26 7.26 -49.42 2.44
C THR A 26 6.95 -49.51 3.95
N LEU A 27 7.98 -49.51 4.79
CA LEU A 27 7.82 -49.46 6.23
C LEU A 27 7.23 -48.11 6.69
N ARG A 28 7.64 -47.01 6.07
CA ARG A 28 7.10 -45.68 6.37
C ARG A 28 5.64 -45.54 5.93
N GLU A 29 5.27 -46.10 4.79
CA GLU A 29 3.88 -46.15 4.32
C GLU A 29 2.97 -46.97 5.25
N GLU A 30 3.42 -48.12 5.74
CA GLU A 30 2.63 -48.92 6.69
C GLU A 30 2.46 -48.22 8.05
N VAL A 31 3.50 -47.54 8.53
CA VAL A 31 3.40 -46.71 9.74
C VAL A 31 2.51 -45.48 9.50
N ALA A 32 2.57 -44.86 8.31
CA ALA A 32 1.72 -43.75 7.89
C ALA A 32 0.24 -44.12 7.82
N LYS A 33 -0.09 -45.26 7.18
CA LYS A 33 -1.46 -45.80 7.09
C LYS A 33 -2.07 -46.05 8.47
N ARG A 34 -1.28 -46.57 9.41
CA ARG A 34 -1.75 -46.86 10.79
C ARG A 34 -1.80 -45.63 11.70
N SER A 35 -1.04 -44.58 11.37
CA SER A 35 -1.03 -43.32 12.12
C SER A 35 -1.95 -42.25 11.53
N ASN A 36 -2.57 -42.50 10.37
CA ASN A 36 -3.41 -41.55 9.63
C ASN A 36 -2.68 -40.23 9.28
N VAL A 37 -1.37 -40.33 9.01
CA VAL A 37 -0.46 -39.20 8.73
C VAL A 37 0.27 -39.46 7.42
N SER A 38 0.61 -38.41 6.67
CA SER A 38 1.28 -38.57 5.37
C SER A 38 2.68 -39.21 5.51
N PRO A 39 3.08 -40.11 4.61
CA PRO A 39 4.39 -40.77 4.68
C PRO A 39 5.55 -39.78 4.55
N ALA A 40 5.38 -38.62 3.93
CA ALA A 40 6.42 -37.58 3.85
C ALA A 40 6.69 -36.86 5.19
N SER A 41 5.79 -37.00 6.18
CA SER A 41 5.85 -36.29 7.46
C SER A 41 6.31 -37.17 8.63
N ILE A 42 6.89 -38.34 8.36
CA ILE A 42 7.32 -39.31 9.38
C ILE A 42 8.80 -39.65 9.20
N ASN A 43 9.59 -39.38 10.23
CA ASN A 43 10.96 -39.86 10.34
C ASN A 43 10.99 -41.16 11.15
N LEU A 44 11.70 -42.17 10.63
CA LEU A 44 11.90 -43.45 11.31
C LEU A 44 13.33 -43.50 11.88
N ILE A 45 13.45 -43.84 13.17
CA ILE A 45 14.73 -43.93 13.88
C ILE A 45 14.85 -45.32 14.50
N CYS A 46 15.93 -46.04 14.20
CA CYS A 46 16.22 -47.36 14.76
C CYS A 46 17.59 -47.35 15.42
N ALA A 47 17.68 -47.78 16.69
CA ALA A 47 18.93 -47.85 17.47
C ALA A 47 19.78 -46.55 17.45
N GLY A 48 19.12 -45.38 17.46
CA GLY A 48 19.80 -44.07 17.46
C GLY A 48 20.24 -43.56 16.09
N LYS A 49 19.95 -44.29 14.99
CA LYS A 49 20.23 -43.86 13.61
C LYS A 49 18.93 -43.53 12.87
N MET A 50 18.91 -42.38 12.18
CA MET A 50 17.79 -42.00 11.31
C MET A 50 17.84 -42.83 10.02
N LEU A 51 16.75 -43.51 9.71
CA LEU A 51 16.59 -44.28 8.48
C LEU A 51 16.30 -43.30 7.33
N LYS A 52 17.31 -43.01 6.52
CA LYS A 52 17.17 -42.20 5.31
C LYS A 52 16.66 -43.08 4.16
N ASP A 53 15.90 -42.49 3.25
CA ASP A 53 15.62 -43.13 1.97
C ASP A 53 16.91 -43.07 1.15
N GLY A 54 17.61 -44.19 1.04
CA GLY A 54 18.65 -44.37 0.03
C GLY A 54 18.03 -44.66 -1.35
N ASP A 55 18.73 -45.38 -2.20
CA ASP A 55 18.33 -45.73 -3.58
C ASP A 55 17.12 -46.69 -3.68
N GLY A 56 16.28 -46.80 -2.66
CA GLY A 56 15.04 -47.60 -2.64
C GLY A 56 15.23 -49.11 -2.73
N THR A 57 16.47 -49.61 -2.80
CA THR A 57 16.82 -51.03 -3.00
C THR A 57 17.41 -51.70 -1.76
N GLU A 58 17.73 -50.91 -0.73
CA GLU A 58 18.29 -51.42 0.53
C GLU A 58 17.19 -52.09 1.38
N LYS A 59 17.43 -53.36 1.70
CA LYS A 59 16.52 -54.19 2.50
C LYS A 59 16.63 -53.82 3.98
N LEU A 60 15.53 -53.94 4.74
CA LEU A 60 15.54 -53.65 6.18
C LEU A 60 16.59 -54.47 6.95
N SER A 61 16.92 -55.69 6.50
CA SER A 61 17.99 -56.52 7.07
C SER A 61 19.40 -55.94 6.89
N GLN A 62 19.68 -55.27 5.77
CA GLN A 62 20.96 -54.62 5.47
C GLN A 62 21.15 -53.34 6.30
N LEU A 63 20.04 -52.71 6.70
CA LEU A 63 20.01 -51.53 7.59
C LEU A 63 20.10 -51.88 9.08
N GLY A 64 20.35 -53.15 9.41
CA GLY A 64 20.57 -53.62 10.79
C GLY A 64 19.29 -53.79 11.62
N ILE A 65 18.12 -53.84 10.97
CA ILE A 65 16.84 -54.11 11.64
C ILE A 65 16.73 -55.60 11.91
N ARG A 66 16.73 -55.97 13.19
CA ARG A 66 16.61 -57.35 13.67
C ARG A 66 15.17 -57.68 14.03
N PRO A 67 14.81 -58.97 14.13
CA PRO A 67 13.55 -59.37 14.74
C PRO A 67 13.39 -58.81 16.15
N ASN A 68 12.23 -58.22 16.43
CA ASN A 68 11.89 -57.47 17.66
C ASN A 68 12.62 -56.13 17.87
N SER A 69 13.21 -55.53 16.83
CA SER A 69 13.78 -54.18 16.93
C SER A 69 12.73 -53.12 17.30
N LYS A 70 13.17 -52.12 18.07
CA LYS A 70 12.37 -50.93 18.44
C LYS A 70 12.63 -49.81 17.43
N ILE A 71 11.57 -49.34 16.77
CA ILE A 71 11.61 -48.21 15.83
C ILE A 71 10.84 -47.04 16.44
N LEU A 72 11.47 -45.87 16.48
CA LEU A 72 10.82 -44.63 16.87
C LEU A 72 10.34 -43.91 15.62
N ALA A 73 9.03 -43.69 15.50
CA ALA A 73 8.43 -42.84 14.48
C ALA A 73 8.21 -41.44 15.06
N SER A 74 8.87 -40.43 14.50
CA SER A 74 8.68 -39.03 14.89
C SER A 74 8.03 -38.26 13.75
N ARG A 75 7.04 -37.43 14.08
CA ARG A 75 6.38 -36.56 13.08
C ARG A 75 7.27 -35.35 12.82
N VAL A 76 7.53 -35.06 11.56
CA VAL A 76 8.11 -33.79 11.11
C VAL A 76 7.03 -33.05 10.34
N ALA A 77 6.61 -31.90 10.85
CA ALA A 77 5.65 -31.04 10.17
C ALA A 77 6.35 -30.34 8.99
N VAL A 78 6.25 -30.92 7.80
CA VAL A 78 6.71 -30.29 6.56
C VAL A 78 5.93 -28.99 6.28
N ASP A 79 4.72 -28.85 6.84
CA ASP A 79 3.89 -27.66 6.72
C ASP A 79 4.33 -26.49 7.61
N GLU A 80 4.98 -26.75 8.76
CA GLU A 80 5.49 -25.67 9.63
C GLU A 80 6.57 -24.86 8.91
N GLY A 81 7.48 -25.51 8.18
CA GLY A 81 8.54 -24.82 7.44
C GLY A 81 8.06 -24.00 6.23
N LYS A 82 6.88 -24.31 5.67
CA LYS A 82 6.24 -23.51 4.62
C LYS A 82 5.43 -22.36 5.22
N SER A 83 4.65 -22.65 6.25
CA SER A 83 3.89 -21.64 7.01
C SER A 83 4.79 -20.56 7.58
N LEU A 84 5.95 -20.91 8.12
CA LEU A 84 6.91 -19.95 8.68
C LEU A 84 7.51 -19.04 7.61
N LYS A 85 7.81 -19.56 6.42
CA LYS A 85 8.31 -18.75 5.30
C LYS A 85 7.25 -17.79 4.77
N ASP A 86 6.02 -18.28 4.61
CA ASP A 86 4.90 -17.46 4.17
C ASP A 86 4.59 -16.34 5.18
N GLU A 87 4.69 -16.62 6.49
CA GLU A 87 4.55 -15.63 7.57
C GLU A 87 5.71 -14.63 7.61
N GLU A 88 6.95 -15.08 7.39
CA GLU A 88 8.12 -14.19 7.28
C GLU A 88 7.97 -13.23 6.08
N GLU A 89 7.57 -13.72 4.92
CA GLU A 89 7.31 -12.89 3.74
C GLU A 89 6.18 -11.88 3.99
N LEU A 90 5.11 -12.30 4.65
CA LEU A 90 4.01 -11.41 5.03
C LEU A 90 4.49 -10.31 5.96
N ASN A 91 5.24 -10.66 7.02
CA ASN A 91 5.79 -9.70 7.98
C ASN A 91 6.72 -8.69 7.32
N GLN A 92 7.58 -9.14 6.39
CA GLN A 92 8.44 -8.24 5.61
C GLN A 92 7.62 -7.27 4.76
N ARG A 93 6.56 -7.74 4.08
CA ARG A 93 5.68 -6.86 3.30
C ARG A 93 4.94 -5.86 4.17
N LEU A 94 4.41 -6.28 5.33
CA LEU A 94 3.72 -5.41 6.27
C LEU A 94 4.66 -4.35 6.85
N ALA A 95 5.90 -4.73 7.19
CA ALA A 95 6.93 -3.79 7.64
C ALA A 95 7.24 -2.75 6.56
N ARG A 96 7.39 -3.19 5.30
CA ARG A 96 7.62 -2.33 4.13
C ARG A 96 6.49 -1.32 3.93
N VAL A 97 5.23 -1.77 3.99
CA VAL A 97 4.04 -0.89 3.91
C VAL A 97 3.99 0.10 5.07
N LYS A 98 4.21 -0.37 6.31
CA LYS A 98 4.19 0.47 7.51
C LYS A 98 5.28 1.54 7.47
N ALA A 99 6.48 1.19 7.02
CA ALA A 99 7.59 2.12 6.85
C ALA A 99 7.26 3.19 5.80
N ALA A 100 6.75 2.80 4.63
CA ALA A 100 6.34 3.73 3.58
C ALA A 100 5.23 4.70 4.03
N VAL A 101 4.18 4.19 4.69
CA VAL A 101 3.09 5.02 5.22
C VAL A 101 3.60 5.99 6.30
N THR A 102 4.45 5.52 7.21
CA THR A 102 5.04 6.36 8.26
C THR A 102 5.88 7.48 7.63
N ALA A 103 6.70 7.14 6.64
CA ALA A 103 7.52 8.10 5.90
C ALA A 103 6.68 9.12 5.11
N LEU A 104 5.55 8.72 4.53
CA LEU A 104 4.63 9.64 3.85
C LEU A 104 3.88 10.55 4.83
N SER A 105 3.48 10.02 5.99
CA SER A 105 2.68 10.76 6.97
C SER A 105 3.44 11.87 7.71
N THR A 106 4.75 11.68 7.92
CA THR A 106 5.62 12.66 8.58
C THR A 106 6.10 13.76 7.65
N ARG A 107 5.92 13.59 6.32
CA ARG A 107 6.27 14.63 5.35
C ARG A 107 5.41 15.87 5.52
N HIS A 108 6.08 16.99 5.24
CA HIS A 108 5.48 18.33 5.20
C HIS A 108 4.85 18.81 6.52
N ALA A 109 5.18 18.19 7.66
CA ALA A 109 4.76 18.68 8.97
C ALA A 109 5.29 20.10 9.26
N ASP A 110 6.53 20.39 8.85
CA ASP A 110 7.24 21.64 9.22
C ASP A 110 7.23 22.75 8.14
N GLY A 111 6.46 22.59 7.05
CA GLY A 111 6.48 23.54 5.92
C GLY A 111 7.77 23.52 5.10
N ALA A 112 8.57 22.46 5.22
CA ALA A 112 9.77 22.25 4.41
C ALA A 112 9.40 21.97 2.93
N LEU A 113 10.27 22.44 2.03
CA LEU A 113 10.15 22.25 0.58
C LEU A 113 9.94 20.77 0.24
N PRO A 114 8.89 20.40 -0.50
CA PRO A 114 8.70 19.01 -0.89
C PRO A 114 9.87 18.50 -1.74
N LEU A 115 10.56 17.47 -1.23
CA LEU A 115 11.60 16.76 -1.99
C LEU A 115 10.98 16.05 -3.20
N GLU A 116 9.76 15.53 -3.06
CA GLU A 116 8.99 14.79 -4.08
C GLU A 116 7.63 15.46 -4.35
N ASP A 117 6.93 15.03 -5.40
CA ASP A 117 5.76 15.72 -5.98
C ASP A 117 4.44 15.48 -5.20
N PHE A 118 4.45 14.63 -4.17
CA PHE A 118 3.26 14.26 -3.41
C PHE A 118 3.11 15.11 -2.14
N ASN A 119 2.26 16.14 -2.19
CA ASN A 119 1.81 16.84 -0.99
C ASN A 119 0.42 16.33 -0.59
N LEU A 120 0.36 15.49 0.44
CA LEU A 120 -0.88 14.91 0.96
C LEU A 120 -1.51 15.85 1.99
N GLU A 121 -2.66 16.41 1.64
CA GLU A 121 -3.46 17.28 2.52
C GLU A 121 -4.77 16.58 2.87
N ILE A 122 -5.25 16.76 4.11
CA ILE A 122 -6.55 16.23 4.52
C ILE A 122 -7.63 17.23 4.08
N GLU A 123 -8.53 16.77 3.21
CA GLU A 123 -9.68 17.51 2.72
C GLU A 123 -10.98 16.96 3.35
N ASP A 124 -11.98 17.82 3.52
CA ASP A 124 -13.35 17.40 3.83
C ASP A 124 -14.07 16.86 2.56
N GLN A 125 -15.32 16.40 2.70
CA GLN A 125 -16.14 15.88 1.60
C GLN A 125 -16.45 16.95 0.51
N LEU A 126 -16.19 18.23 0.78
CA LEU A 126 -16.37 19.35 -0.13
C LEU A 126 -15.04 19.83 -0.75
N GLY A 127 -13.90 19.22 -0.37
CA GLY A 127 -12.56 19.60 -0.84
C GLY A 127 -11.89 20.72 -0.02
N ASN A 128 -12.45 21.11 1.13
CA ASN A 128 -11.84 22.12 1.99
C ASN A 128 -10.75 21.52 2.86
N LYS A 129 -9.62 22.21 2.99
CA LYS A 129 -8.49 21.78 3.83
C LYS A 129 -8.84 21.83 5.31
N LEU A 130 -8.59 20.74 6.02
CA LEU A 130 -8.76 20.65 7.47
C LEU A 130 -7.47 21.02 8.19
N HIS A 131 -7.56 22.00 9.10
CA HIS A 131 -6.45 22.37 9.98
C HIS A 131 -6.55 21.53 11.26
N LEU A 132 -5.67 20.54 11.37
CA LEU A 132 -5.59 19.62 12.50
C LEU A 132 -4.24 19.77 13.20
N SER A 133 -4.14 19.26 14.43
CA SER A 133 -2.85 19.13 15.11
C SER A 133 -1.93 18.20 14.30
N GLU A 134 -0.61 18.36 14.43
CA GLU A 134 0.36 17.55 13.70
C GLU A 134 0.19 16.05 13.99
N SER A 135 -0.04 15.70 15.27
CA SER A 135 -0.28 14.32 15.70
C SER A 135 -1.57 13.74 15.14
N ASP A 136 -2.68 14.50 15.18
CA ASP A 136 -3.96 14.04 14.65
C ASP A 136 -3.93 13.90 13.13
N ARG A 137 -3.29 14.87 12.45
CA ARG A 137 -3.08 14.82 10.99
C ARG A 137 -2.29 13.57 10.62
N GLN A 138 -1.20 13.29 11.33
CA GLN A 138 -0.38 12.12 11.06
C GLN A 138 -1.18 10.82 11.26
N ALA A 139 -1.86 10.66 12.40
CA ALA A 139 -2.67 9.49 12.71
C ALA A 139 -3.77 9.25 11.66
N LEU A 140 -4.49 10.30 11.27
CA LEU A 140 -5.55 10.23 10.26
C LEU A 140 -5.01 9.89 8.87
N MET A 141 -3.92 10.53 8.44
CA MET A 141 -3.30 10.22 7.15
C MET A 141 -2.77 8.79 7.11
N MET A 142 -2.14 8.31 8.17
CA MET A 142 -1.68 6.92 8.27
C MET A 142 -2.86 5.95 8.17
N GLY A 143 -3.91 6.17 8.96
CA GLY A 143 -5.11 5.34 8.93
C GLY A 143 -5.79 5.32 7.55
N LEU A 144 -5.89 6.49 6.91
CA LEU A 144 -6.43 6.62 5.55
C LEU A 144 -5.60 5.88 4.50
N MET A 145 -4.29 6.10 4.48
CA MET A 145 -3.38 5.42 3.55
C MET A 145 -3.43 3.90 3.72
N LEU A 146 -3.38 3.40 4.96
CA LEU A 146 -3.48 1.97 5.25
C LEU A 146 -4.85 1.41 4.84
N HIS A 147 -5.94 2.12 5.11
CA HIS A 147 -7.26 1.70 4.66
C HIS A 147 -7.36 1.61 3.13
N THR A 148 -6.78 2.58 2.41
CA THR A 148 -6.73 2.54 0.94
C THR A 148 -5.92 1.35 0.42
N ASN A 149 -4.75 1.08 1.02
CA ASN A 149 -3.93 -0.07 0.69
C ASN A 149 -4.66 -1.40 0.96
N GLY A 150 -5.35 -1.50 2.11
CA GLY A 150 -6.22 -2.63 2.44
C GLY A 150 -7.32 -2.85 1.41
N LYS A 151 -7.97 -1.80 0.93
CA LYS A 151 -8.96 -1.88 -0.17
C LYS A 151 -8.36 -2.40 -1.47
N VAL A 152 -7.14 -1.99 -1.81
CA VAL A 152 -6.43 -2.52 -2.99
C VAL A 152 -6.17 -4.02 -2.83
N LEU A 153 -5.77 -4.48 -1.64
CA LEU A 153 -5.58 -5.91 -1.35
C LEU A 153 -6.89 -6.70 -1.43
N MET A 154 -7.99 -6.14 -0.93
CA MET A 154 -9.33 -6.73 -1.06
C MET A 154 -9.76 -6.88 -2.52
N LYS A 155 -9.51 -5.87 -3.36
CA LYS A 155 -9.77 -5.94 -4.82
C LYS A 155 -8.93 -7.03 -5.50
N ARG A 156 -7.70 -7.25 -5.03
CA ARG A 156 -6.81 -8.34 -5.49
C ARG A 156 -7.19 -9.72 -4.92
N GLY A 157 -8.20 -9.82 -4.06
CA GLY A 157 -8.65 -11.06 -3.43
C GLY A 157 -7.76 -11.57 -2.28
N LYS A 158 -6.77 -10.78 -1.83
CA LYS A 158 -5.86 -11.15 -0.75
C LYS A 158 -6.42 -10.73 0.61
N PHE A 159 -7.49 -11.40 1.04
CA PHE A 159 -8.24 -11.00 2.25
C PHE A 159 -7.46 -11.15 3.55
N ARG A 160 -6.54 -12.13 3.65
CA ARG A 160 -5.69 -12.30 4.84
C ARG A 160 -4.72 -11.12 4.99
N ASP A 161 -3.97 -10.82 3.94
CA ASP A 161 -3.04 -9.68 3.91
C ASP A 161 -3.79 -8.35 4.14
N ALA A 162 -4.96 -8.20 3.52
CA ALA A 162 -5.80 -7.02 3.71
C ALA A 162 -6.18 -6.84 5.19
N LEU A 163 -6.56 -7.91 5.88
CA LEU A 163 -6.97 -7.85 7.27
C LEU A 163 -5.87 -7.32 8.19
N GLU A 164 -4.62 -7.75 7.98
CA GLU A 164 -3.47 -7.25 8.74
C GLU A 164 -3.21 -5.77 8.48
N VAL A 165 -3.33 -5.31 7.23
CA VAL A 165 -3.21 -3.88 6.89
C VAL A 165 -4.36 -3.06 7.48
N LEU A 166 -5.58 -3.59 7.49
CA LEU A 166 -6.74 -2.93 8.09
C LEU A 166 -6.62 -2.87 9.63
N ASN A 167 -6.04 -3.89 10.28
CA ASN A 167 -5.71 -3.83 11.72
C ASN A 167 -4.74 -2.68 12.00
N MET A 168 -3.67 -2.53 11.21
CA MET A 168 -2.75 -1.40 11.35
C MET A 168 -3.45 -0.04 11.12
N ALA A 169 -4.45 0.02 10.23
CA ALA A 169 -5.26 1.22 10.05
C ALA A 169 -6.08 1.54 11.30
N GLU A 170 -6.71 0.53 11.93
CA GLU A 170 -7.48 0.68 13.18
C GLU A 170 -6.60 1.19 14.33
N GLU A 171 -5.39 0.63 14.47
CA GLU A 171 -4.39 1.10 15.43
C GLU A 171 -4.01 2.56 15.16
N SER A 172 -3.79 2.93 13.90
CA SER A 172 -3.42 4.29 13.51
C SER A 172 -4.53 5.29 13.84
N PHE A 173 -5.79 4.96 13.57
CA PHE A 173 -6.93 5.82 13.95
C PHE A 173 -7.09 5.95 15.47
N SER A 174 -6.70 4.93 16.23
CA SER A 174 -6.78 4.95 17.69
C SER A 174 -5.75 5.90 18.35
N LEU A 175 -4.74 6.35 17.60
CA LEU A 175 -3.75 7.32 18.07
C LEU A 175 -4.24 8.78 17.99
N GLY A 176 -5.27 9.07 17.20
CA GLY A 176 -5.82 10.43 17.02
C GLY A 176 -6.88 10.79 18.07
N ASP A 177 -7.15 12.09 18.23
CA ASP A 177 -8.22 12.57 19.13
C ASP A 177 -9.59 11.99 18.74
N PRO A 178 -10.27 11.24 19.64
CA PRO A 178 -11.54 10.57 19.34
C PRO A 178 -12.59 11.50 18.75
N LYS A 179 -12.66 12.77 19.17
CA LYS A 179 -13.65 13.73 18.65
C LYS A 179 -13.44 14.08 17.19
N THR A 180 -12.19 14.07 16.72
CA THR A 180 -11.84 14.33 15.33
C THR A 180 -12.15 13.10 14.49
N VAL A 181 -11.82 11.91 14.98
CA VAL A 181 -12.05 10.66 14.24
C VAL A 181 -13.54 10.26 14.23
N GLU A 182 -14.30 10.54 15.30
CA GLU A 182 -15.73 10.24 15.40
C GLU A 182 -16.62 11.06 14.46
N ARG A 183 -16.11 12.17 13.92
CA ARG A 183 -16.84 13.00 12.92
C ARG A 183 -16.76 12.43 11.51
N VAL A 184 -15.92 11.43 11.30
CA VAL A 184 -15.63 10.86 9.98
C VAL A 184 -16.16 9.43 9.93
N ASP A 185 -16.79 9.07 8.82
CA ASP A 185 -17.30 7.72 8.57
C ASP A 185 -16.22 6.71 8.16
N ASN A 186 -14.97 7.16 7.97
CA ASN A 186 -13.82 6.30 7.63
C ASN A 186 -13.63 5.14 8.60
N ILE A 187 -13.83 5.33 9.92
CA ILE A 187 -13.77 4.21 10.87
C ILE A 187 -14.91 3.23 10.60
N ALA A 188 -16.14 3.71 10.37
CA ALA A 188 -17.28 2.84 10.11
C ALA A 188 -17.07 2.00 8.84
N MET A 189 -16.54 2.63 7.78
CA MET A 189 -16.13 1.95 6.56
C MET A 189 -15.02 0.92 6.81
N LEU A 190 -14.01 1.27 7.60
CA LEU A 190 -12.93 0.35 7.98
C LEU A 190 -13.48 -0.89 8.72
N GLN A 191 -14.34 -0.70 9.72
CA GLN A 191 -14.96 -1.80 10.46
C GLN A 191 -15.78 -2.71 9.55
N MET A 192 -16.56 -2.13 8.64
CA MET A 192 -17.34 -2.88 7.66
C MET A 192 -16.43 -3.69 6.71
N ASP A 193 -15.33 -3.11 6.23
CA ASP A 193 -14.38 -3.78 5.34
C ASP A 193 -13.63 -4.93 6.04
N MET A 194 -13.32 -4.80 7.35
CA MET A 194 -12.75 -5.89 8.14
C MET A 194 -13.73 -7.06 8.26
N VAL A 195 -15.02 -6.77 8.51
CA VAL A 195 -16.05 -7.82 8.58
C VAL A 195 -16.29 -8.47 7.21
N TRP A 196 -16.18 -7.69 6.13
CA TRP A 196 -16.18 -8.24 4.77
C TRP A 196 -15.00 -9.20 4.56
N CYS A 197 -13.82 -8.89 5.07
CA CYS A 197 -12.68 -9.81 5.01
C CYS A 197 -12.95 -11.11 5.79
N TYR A 198 -13.53 -11.04 7.00
CA TYR A 198 -13.94 -12.25 7.74
C TYR A 198 -14.93 -13.10 6.94
N PHE A 199 -15.92 -12.45 6.33
CA PHE A 199 -16.91 -13.13 5.50
C PHE A 199 -16.25 -13.85 4.30
N MET A 200 -15.37 -13.16 3.58
CA MET A 200 -14.67 -13.73 2.41
C MET A 200 -13.70 -14.85 2.77
N LEU A 201 -13.08 -14.80 3.95
CA LEU A 201 -12.24 -15.87 4.49
C LEU A 201 -13.05 -17.06 5.03
N LYS A 202 -14.39 -16.93 5.13
CA LYS A 202 -15.30 -17.90 5.73
C LYS A 202 -14.92 -18.27 7.16
N ASP A 203 -14.38 -17.32 7.91
CA ASP A 203 -13.94 -17.54 9.29
C ASP A 203 -15.13 -17.36 10.26
N ILE A 204 -15.75 -18.50 10.59
CA ILE A 204 -16.88 -18.59 11.52
C ILE A 204 -16.44 -18.30 12.97
N ALA A 205 -15.15 -18.49 13.30
CA ALA A 205 -14.67 -18.24 14.66
C ALA A 205 -14.71 -16.74 15.02
N CYS A 206 -14.67 -15.86 14.03
CA CYS A 206 -14.71 -14.41 14.20
C CYS A 206 -16.14 -13.82 14.34
N LEU A 207 -17.20 -14.63 14.37
CA LEU A 207 -18.59 -14.16 14.39
C LEU A 207 -18.93 -13.23 15.57
N SER A 208 -18.40 -13.51 16.76
CA SER A 208 -18.64 -12.68 17.95
C SER A 208 -17.98 -11.29 17.80
N VAL A 209 -16.78 -11.26 17.23
CA VAL A 209 -16.06 -10.02 16.92
C VAL A 209 -16.75 -9.27 15.78
N ALA A 210 -17.21 -9.98 14.76
CA ALA A 210 -17.92 -9.41 13.62
C ALA A 210 -19.19 -8.65 14.04
N GLY A 211 -20.00 -9.22 14.95
CA GLY A 211 -21.18 -8.53 15.48
C GLY A 211 -20.84 -7.18 16.14
N VAL A 212 -19.85 -7.17 17.05
CA VAL A 212 -19.42 -5.95 17.75
C VAL A 212 -18.87 -4.90 16.78
N ARG A 213 -18.14 -5.33 15.74
CA ARG A 213 -17.62 -4.41 14.72
C ARG A 213 -18.74 -3.82 13.85
N LEU A 214 -19.76 -4.61 13.50
CA LEU A 214 -20.92 -4.12 12.74
C LEU A 214 -21.76 -3.14 13.55
N ASP A 215 -21.96 -3.37 14.85
CA ASP A 215 -22.67 -2.43 15.72
C ASP A 215 -21.92 -1.08 15.76
N LYS A 216 -20.59 -1.10 15.92
CA LYS A 216 -19.75 0.10 15.84
C LYS A 216 -19.84 0.81 14.47
N ALA A 217 -19.89 0.03 13.38
CA ALA A 217 -20.03 0.58 12.03
C ALA A 217 -21.39 1.27 11.87
N ARG A 218 -22.48 0.63 12.31
CA ARG A 218 -23.83 1.20 12.29
C ARG A 218 -23.92 2.50 13.07
N ASP A 219 -23.40 2.53 14.30
CA ASP A 219 -23.36 3.74 15.13
C ASP A 219 -22.52 4.85 14.47
N GLY A 220 -21.44 4.49 13.79
CA GLY A 220 -20.61 5.42 13.03
C GLY A 220 -21.34 6.03 11.82
N PHE A 221 -22.01 5.19 11.02
CA PHE A 221 -22.81 5.64 9.89
C PHE A 221 -24.00 6.50 10.34
N GLU A 222 -24.71 6.12 11.40
CA GLU A 222 -25.82 6.93 11.93
C GLU A 222 -25.37 8.29 12.47
N ARG A 223 -24.16 8.38 13.04
CA ARG A 223 -23.57 9.67 13.44
C ARG A 223 -23.20 10.54 12.26
N ALA A 224 -22.57 9.97 11.23
CA ALA A 224 -22.12 10.70 10.05
C ALA A 224 -23.29 11.13 9.15
N HIS A 225 -24.22 10.22 8.88
CA HIS A 225 -25.30 10.40 7.90
C HIS A 225 -26.61 10.90 8.54
N GLY A 226 -26.70 10.86 9.87
CA GLY A 226 -27.91 11.11 10.65
C GLY A 226 -28.82 9.87 10.70
N LYS A 227 -29.75 9.85 11.67
CA LYS A 227 -30.74 8.76 11.80
C LYS A 227 -31.49 8.57 10.47
N ASP A 228 -31.56 7.34 9.96
CA ASP A 228 -32.16 6.98 8.66
C ASP A 228 -31.60 7.73 7.43
N ALA A 229 -30.33 8.16 7.51
CA ALA A 229 -29.65 9.01 6.53
C ALA A 229 -30.37 10.34 6.26
N SER A 230 -31.15 10.85 7.23
CA SER A 230 -31.99 12.04 7.08
C SER A 230 -31.18 13.33 6.90
N ARG A 231 -30.07 13.48 7.63
CA ARG A 231 -29.16 14.63 7.52
C ARG A 231 -28.48 14.65 6.15
N LEU A 232 -28.03 13.50 5.68
CA LEU A 232 -27.36 13.40 4.38
C LEU A 232 -28.31 13.65 3.20
N LYS A 233 -29.52 13.05 3.22
CA LYS A 233 -30.54 13.29 2.18
C LYS A 233 -30.87 14.77 2.01
N LEU A 234 -30.85 15.53 3.11
CA LEU A 234 -31.10 16.97 3.13
C LEU A 234 -29.90 17.78 2.60
N LEU A 235 -28.67 17.34 2.88
CA LEU A 235 -27.44 18.01 2.44
C LEU A 235 -27.07 17.70 0.98
N GLN A 236 -27.37 16.49 0.49
CA GLN A 236 -27.00 16.02 -0.85
C GLN A 236 -28.16 16.06 -1.86
N ALA A 237 -29.20 16.87 -1.61
CA ALA A 237 -30.29 17.15 -2.54
C ALA A 237 -30.99 15.91 -3.18
N GLY A 238 -31.02 14.78 -2.46
CA GLY A 238 -31.62 13.53 -2.94
C GLY A 238 -30.66 12.52 -3.56
N ASN A 239 -29.34 12.76 -3.53
CA ASN A 239 -28.35 11.76 -3.91
C ASN A 239 -28.31 10.62 -2.87
N SER A 240 -28.06 9.40 -3.35
CA SER A 240 -28.00 8.18 -2.53
C SER A 240 -26.70 7.41 -2.77
N SER A 241 -25.56 8.07 -2.61
CA SER A 241 -24.24 7.39 -2.68
C SER A 241 -24.13 6.27 -1.65
N GLU A 242 -24.73 6.45 -0.47
CA GLU A 242 -24.57 5.54 0.67
C GLU A 242 -25.39 4.25 0.57
N LEU A 243 -26.29 4.14 -0.42
CA LEU A 243 -27.16 3.00 -0.56
C LEU A 243 -26.37 1.68 -0.69
N ALA A 244 -25.20 1.71 -1.34
CA ALA A 244 -24.31 0.57 -1.48
C ALA A 244 -23.62 0.17 -0.15
N VAL A 245 -23.28 1.16 0.69
CA VAL A 245 -22.71 0.93 2.02
C VAL A 245 -23.74 0.27 2.93
N TYR A 246 -24.97 0.80 2.97
CA TYR A 246 -26.05 0.22 3.77
C TYR A 246 -26.48 -1.16 3.26
N LEU A 247 -26.39 -1.43 1.96
CA LEU A 247 -26.60 -2.77 1.41
C LEU A 247 -25.60 -3.77 2.02
N ARG A 248 -24.30 -3.45 1.97
CA ARG A 248 -23.25 -4.32 2.51
C ARG A 248 -23.37 -4.49 4.02
N LEU A 249 -23.68 -3.42 4.75
CA LEU A 249 -23.91 -3.46 6.20
C LEU A 249 -25.04 -4.44 6.57
N GLU A 250 -26.22 -4.27 5.97
CA GLU A 250 -27.38 -5.13 6.26
C GLU A 250 -27.17 -6.58 5.84
N LEU A 251 -26.46 -6.82 4.74
CA LEU A 251 -26.06 -8.17 4.36
C LEU A 251 -25.17 -8.81 5.44
N LEU A 252 -24.12 -8.13 5.88
CA LEU A 252 -23.20 -8.67 6.89
C LEU A 252 -23.89 -8.89 8.24
N GLU A 253 -24.78 -7.99 8.64
CA GLU A 253 -25.63 -8.18 9.84
C GLU A 253 -26.55 -9.39 9.70
N ALA A 254 -27.09 -9.62 8.51
CA ALA A 254 -27.91 -10.80 8.27
C ALA A 254 -27.12 -12.09 8.37
N VAL A 255 -25.88 -12.11 7.88
CA VAL A 255 -24.98 -13.25 7.98
C VAL A 255 -24.66 -13.54 9.44
N VAL A 256 -24.28 -12.52 10.22
CA VAL A 256 -23.99 -12.68 11.66
C VAL A 256 -25.24 -13.15 12.41
N ALA A 257 -26.42 -12.60 12.11
CA ALA A 257 -27.68 -13.02 12.71
C ALA A 257 -28.06 -14.47 12.35
N TYR A 258 -27.78 -14.91 11.13
CA TYR A 258 -28.01 -16.29 10.67
C TYR A 258 -27.18 -17.27 11.51
N HIS A 259 -25.88 -17.05 11.59
CA HIS A 259 -24.97 -17.93 12.35
C HIS A 259 -25.17 -17.85 13.87
N SER A 260 -25.72 -16.74 14.37
CA SER A 260 -26.15 -16.59 15.78
C SER A 260 -27.49 -17.26 16.09
N GLY A 261 -28.14 -17.92 15.12
CA GLY A 261 -29.43 -18.59 15.27
C GLY A 261 -30.66 -17.66 15.28
N GLN A 262 -30.48 -16.37 14.99
CA GLN A 262 -31.55 -15.38 14.97
C GLN A 262 -32.15 -15.27 13.55
N LEU A 263 -32.77 -16.36 13.09
CA LEU A 263 -33.25 -16.52 11.71
C LEU A 263 -34.24 -15.43 11.26
N GLU A 264 -35.16 -15.02 12.14
CA GLU A 264 -36.14 -13.97 11.83
C GLU A 264 -35.48 -12.59 11.60
N LYS A 265 -34.45 -12.26 12.39
CA LYS A 265 -33.70 -11.01 12.19
C LYS A 265 -32.89 -11.06 10.90
N SER A 266 -32.21 -12.19 10.66
CA SER A 266 -31.49 -12.43 9.41
C SER A 266 -32.40 -12.26 8.19
N ARG A 267 -33.61 -12.84 8.21
CA ARG A 267 -34.60 -12.70 7.13
C ARG A 267 -35.00 -11.25 6.87
N ARG A 268 -35.25 -10.46 7.92
CA ARG A 268 -35.61 -9.04 7.78
C ARG A 268 -34.47 -8.24 7.14
N TYR A 269 -33.24 -8.45 7.60
CA TYR A 269 -32.07 -7.78 7.03
C TYR A 269 -31.82 -8.19 5.58
N LEU A 270 -31.96 -9.47 5.22
CA LEU A 270 -31.82 -9.92 3.82
C LEU A 270 -32.88 -9.35 2.89
N ILE A 271 -34.15 -9.26 3.32
CA ILE A 271 -35.22 -8.64 2.51
C ILE A 271 -34.93 -7.15 2.30
N SER A 272 -34.47 -6.46 3.35
CA SER A 272 -34.07 -5.06 3.26
C SER A 272 -32.88 -4.88 2.31
N ALA A 273 -31.84 -5.71 2.44
CA ALA A 273 -30.68 -5.74 1.55
C ALA A 273 -31.11 -6.02 0.10
N GLN A 274 -31.94 -7.02 -0.16
CA GLN A 274 -32.44 -7.34 -1.50
C GLN A 274 -33.20 -6.16 -2.14
N THR A 275 -33.97 -5.42 -1.35
CA THR A 275 -34.69 -4.23 -1.82
C THR A 275 -33.70 -3.12 -2.23
N LYS A 276 -32.64 -2.91 -1.45
CA LYS A 276 -31.57 -1.95 -1.79
C LYS A 276 -30.76 -2.40 -3.01
N PHE A 277 -30.45 -3.68 -3.13
CA PHE A 277 -29.75 -4.27 -4.27
C PHE A 277 -30.51 -4.02 -5.58
N LYS A 278 -31.82 -4.29 -5.60
CA LYS A 278 -32.69 -4.00 -6.77
C LYS A 278 -32.67 -2.53 -7.18
N ARG A 279 -32.59 -1.61 -6.22
CA ARG A 279 -32.50 -0.17 -6.51
C ARG A 279 -31.15 0.25 -7.11
N LEU A 280 -30.07 -0.44 -6.71
CA LEU A 280 -28.71 -0.18 -7.21
C LEU A 280 -28.45 -0.76 -8.60
N GLN A 281 -29.29 -1.68 -9.09
CA GLN A 281 -29.18 -2.21 -10.45
C GLN A 281 -29.54 -1.15 -11.48
N VAL A 282 -28.56 -0.75 -12.28
CA VAL A 282 -28.72 0.26 -13.33
C VAL A 282 -29.37 -0.38 -14.57
N SER A 283 -30.43 0.23 -15.07
CA SER A 283 -31.07 -0.18 -16.33
C SER A 283 -30.16 0.11 -17.53
N ASP A 284 -30.04 -0.86 -18.44
CA ASP A 284 -29.22 -0.76 -19.65
C ASP A 284 -29.72 0.33 -20.60
N GLU A 285 -31.03 0.58 -20.61
CA GLU A 285 -31.64 1.65 -21.42
C GLU A 285 -31.15 3.04 -20.99
N VAL A 286 -31.19 3.31 -19.68
CA VAL A 286 -30.78 4.61 -19.12
C VAL A 286 -29.27 4.78 -19.21
N LEU A 287 -28.51 3.70 -19.00
CA LEU A 287 -27.07 3.69 -19.16
C LEU A 287 -26.67 4.04 -20.61
N SER A 288 -27.34 3.46 -21.61
CA SER A 288 -27.09 3.74 -23.02
C SER A 288 -27.31 5.21 -23.37
N VAL A 289 -28.33 5.86 -22.80
CA VAL A 289 -28.59 7.29 -23.00
C VAL A 289 -27.42 8.15 -22.52
N VAL A 290 -26.92 7.90 -21.30
CA VAL A 290 -25.80 8.66 -20.73
C VAL A 290 -24.50 8.37 -21.48
N MET A 291 -24.23 7.12 -21.83
CA MET A 291 -23.06 6.75 -22.64
C MET A 291 -23.11 7.37 -24.04
N GLY A 292 -24.30 7.49 -24.63
CA GLY A 292 -24.52 8.15 -25.91
C GLY A 292 -24.11 9.63 -25.93
N MET A 293 -24.03 10.28 -24.76
CA MET A 293 -23.52 11.65 -24.60
C MET A 293 -21.98 11.73 -24.54
N GLY A 294 -21.28 10.59 -24.57
CA GLY A 294 -19.81 10.53 -24.59
C GLY A 294 -19.15 10.29 -23.23
N PHE A 295 -19.91 9.84 -22.22
CA PHE A 295 -19.38 9.44 -20.91
C PHE A 295 -18.93 7.97 -20.92
N GLU A 296 -17.91 7.65 -20.12
CA GLU A 296 -17.46 6.27 -19.95
C GLU A 296 -18.49 5.44 -19.16
N GLU A 297 -18.54 4.12 -19.43
CA GLU A 297 -19.51 3.21 -18.82
C GLU A 297 -19.45 3.21 -17.29
N ASN A 298 -18.24 3.19 -16.72
CA ASN A 298 -18.05 3.16 -15.27
C ASN A 298 -18.51 4.46 -14.60
N GLU A 299 -18.19 5.61 -15.21
CA GLU A 299 -18.60 6.92 -14.71
C GLU A 299 -20.13 7.07 -14.81
N ALA A 300 -20.72 6.65 -15.92
CA ALA A 300 -22.17 6.67 -16.13
C ALA A 300 -22.91 5.76 -15.15
N LYS A 301 -22.46 4.52 -14.94
CA LYS A 301 -23.04 3.59 -13.95
C LYS A 301 -22.98 4.17 -12.54
N ARG A 302 -21.84 4.74 -12.16
CA ARG A 302 -21.66 5.37 -10.85
C ARG A 302 -22.60 6.57 -10.68
N ALA A 303 -22.67 7.47 -11.66
CA ALA A 303 -23.55 8.63 -11.60
C ALA A 303 -25.03 8.24 -11.52
N LEU A 304 -25.45 7.21 -12.25
CA LEU A 304 -26.82 6.68 -12.20
C LEU A 304 -27.14 6.03 -10.86
N ARG A 305 -26.20 5.30 -10.23
CA ARG A 305 -26.38 4.75 -8.87
C ARG A 305 -26.58 5.86 -7.83
N ILE A 306 -25.80 6.94 -7.92
CA ILE A 306 -25.88 8.07 -6.99
C ILE A 306 -27.22 8.82 -7.16
N ASN A 307 -27.69 8.98 -8.39
CA ASN A 307 -28.88 9.77 -8.72
C ASN A 307 -30.18 8.95 -8.83
N ASN A 308 -30.25 7.76 -8.22
CA ASN A 308 -31.44 6.89 -8.26
C ASN A 308 -31.97 6.61 -9.69
N GLN A 309 -31.06 6.43 -10.66
CA GLN A 309 -31.36 6.15 -12.07
C GLN A 309 -32.00 7.32 -12.85
N ASP A 310 -31.96 8.53 -12.33
CA ASP A 310 -32.36 9.74 -13.06
C ASP A 310 -31.24 10.16 -14.05
N ALA A 311 -31.53 10.09 -15.35
CA ALA A 311 -30.57 10.40 -16.40
C ALA A 311 -30.16 11.88 -16.40
N GLU A 312 -31.11 12.80 -16.17
CA GLU A 312 -30.84 14.24 -16.24
C GLU A 312 -29.89 14.65 -15.11
N ARG A 313 -30.23 14.24 -13.88
CA ARG A 313 -29.38 14.50 -12.70
C ARG A 313 -28.03 13.81 -12.79
N ALA A 314 -27.98 12.61 -13.37
CA ALA A 314 -26.71 11.92 -13.58
C ALA A 314 -25.79 12.67 -14.54
N VAL A 315 -26.32 13.26 -15.61
CA VAL A 315 -25.55 14.07 -16.55
C VAL A 315 -25.05 15.35 -15.89
N ASP A 316 -25.93 16.07 -15.18
CA ASP A 316 -25.54 17.29 -14.45
C ASP A 316 -24.41 17.00 -13.45
N PHE A 317 -24.55 15.91 -12.69
CA PHE A 317 -23.52 15.46 -11.75
C PHE A 317 -22.18 15.16 -12.45
N LEU A 318 -22.19 14.47 -13.60
CA LEU A 318 -20.98 14.16 -14.36
C LEU A 318 -20.29 15.40 -14.92
N VAL A 319 -21.07 16.38 -15.39
CA VAL A 319 -20.55 17.66 -15.87
C VAL A 319 -19.90 18.44 -14.73
N GLU A 320 -20.55 18.52 -13.57
CA GLU A 320 -20.00 19.16 -12.37
C GLU A 320 -18.72 18.45 -11.88
N GLU A 321 -18.72 17.12 -11.86
CA GLU A 321 -17.54 16.32 -11.46
C GLU A 321 -16.36 16.57 -12.40
N ARG A 322 -16.60 16.61 -13.72
CA ARG A 322 -15.56 16.90 -14.71
C ARG A 322 -15.00 18.30 -14.58
N ALA A 323 -15.86 19.30 -14.32
CA ALA A 323 -15.46 20.67 -14.05
C ALA A 323 -14.60 20.77 -12.77
N ARG A 324 -15.03 20.11 -11.69
CA ARG A 324 -14.28 20.06 -10.42
C ARG A 324 -12.91 19.41 -10.59
N LYS A 325 -12.84 18.27 -11.28
CA LYS A 325 -11.57 17.60 -11.62
C LYS A 325 -10.66 18.49 -12.47
N ALA A 326 -11.21 19.26 -13.41
CA ALA A 326 -10.43 20.19 -14.24
C ALA A 326 -9.86 21.36 -13.42
N LEU A 327 -10.64 21.91 -12.49
CA LEU A 327 -10.17 22.95 -11.57
C LEU A 327 -9.06 22.43 -10.65
N LYS A 328 -9.25 21.26 -10.02
CA LYS A 328 -8.25 20.63 -9.16
C LYS A 328 -6.93 20.39 -9.91
N ARG A 329 -6.99 19.84 -11.12
CA ARG A 329 -5.80 19.68 -11.99
C ARG A 329 -5.10 21.02 -12.27
N GLN A 330 -5.85 22.09 -12.51
CA GLN A 330 -5.25 23.40 -12.77
C GLN A 330 -4.57 23.97 -11.52
N GLU A 331 -5.18 23.80 -10.35
CA GLU A 331 -4.60 24.18 -9.05
C GLU A 331 -3.35 23.36 -8.74
N ASP A 332 -3.38 22.05 -8.97
CA ASP A 332 -2.23 21.15 -8.79
C ASP A 332 -1.08 21.53 -9.72
N LEU A 333 -1.36 21.84 -10.99
CA LEU A 333 -0.35 22.31 -11.95
C LEU A 333 0.27 23.65 -11.53
N LYS A 334 -0.54 24.59 -11.03
CA LYS A 334 -0.03 25.86 -10.50
C LYS A 334 0.86 25.63 -9.29
N ARG A 335 0.42 24.78 -8.36
CA ARG A 335 1.18 24.42 -7.15
C ARG A 335 2.50 23.72 -7.50
N GLN A 336 2.49 22.80 -8.46
CA GLN A 336 3.70 22.16 -8.96
C GLN A 336 4.66 23.17 -9.59
N ALA A 337 4.15 24.12 -10.37
CA ALA A 337 4.96 25.21 -10.93
C ALA A 337 5.58 26.08 -9.84
N GLU A 338 4.82 26.42 -8.78
CA GLU A 338 5.30 27.13 -7.60
C GLU A 338 6.39 26.36 -6.86
N ILE A 339 6.22 25.05 -6.63
CA ILE A 339 7.23 24.21 -5.97
C ILE A 339 8.51 24.13 -6.82
N LEU A 340 8.38 23.91 -8.14
CA LEU A 340 9.52 23.91 -9.06
C LEU A 340 10.24 25.25 -9.07
N GLU A 341 9.50 26.34 -8.93
CA GLU A 341 10.06 27.67 -8.80
C GLU A 341 10.81 27.87 -7.47
N GLN A 342 10.23 27.46 -6.34
CA GLN A 342 10.91 27.48 -5.04
C GLN A 342 12.19 26.64 -5.05
N LYS A 343 12.16 25.46 -5.68
CA LYS A 343 13.34 24.59 -5.86
C LYS A 343 14.49 25.30 -6.61
N LYS A 344 14.20 26.24 -7.51
CA LYS A 344 15.25 27.03 -8.22
C LYS A 344 15.98 27.99 -7.28
N TYR A 345 15.27 28.56 -6.30
CA TYR A 345 15.81 29.55 -5.36
C TYR A 345 16.49 28.91 -4.14
N GLY A 346 16.11 27.67 -3.81
CA GLY A 346 16.74 26.86 -2.77
C GLY A 346 16.11 27.07 -1.39
N VAL A 347 16.80 26.54 -0.36
CA VAL A 347 16.32 26.55 1.03
C VAL A 347 17.08 27.56 1.89
N THR A 348 16.38 28.13 2.86
CA THR A 348 16.99 28.93 3.93
C THR A 348 17.85 28.04 4.85
N PRO A 349 18.75 28.61 5.67
CA PRO A 349 19.48 27.86 6.70
C PRO A 349 18.58 27.02 7.62
N LEU A 350 17.33 27.44 7.91
CA LEU A 350 16.32 26.64 8.63
C LEU A 350 15.58 25.60 7.77
N LYS A 351 16.08 25.29 6.56
CA LYS A 351 15.49 24.33 5.60
C LYS A 351 14.09 24.71 5.09
N LYS A 352 13.69 25.98 5.22
CA LYS A 352 12.42 26.48 4.69
C LYS A 352 12.57 26.89 3.22
N ALA A 353 11.48 26.80 2.47
CA ALA A 353 11.41 27.34 1.11
C ALA A 353 11.59 28.85 1.11
N VAL A 354 12.17 29.42 0.05
CA VAL A 354 12.02 30.86 -0.19
C VAL A 354 10.55 31.15 -0.51
N ASP A 355 9.93 32.06 0.25
CA ASP A 355 8.51 32.39 0.08
C ASP A 355 8.29 33.20 -1.21
N ILE A 356 7.45 32.68 -2.12
CA ILE A 356 7.14 33.30 -3.41
C ILE A 356 6.35 34.61 -3.22
N GLN A 357 5.49 34.71 -2.20
CA GLN A 357 4.70 35.91 -1.97
C GLN A 357 5.59 37.08 -1.57
N LEU A 358 6.53 36.82 -0.65
CA LEU A 358 7.52 37.81 -0.21
C LEU A 358 8.46 38.18 -1.35
N LEU A 359 8.89 37.20 -2.15
CA LEU A 359 9.70 37.43 -3.34
C LEU A 359 8.97 38.32 -4.36
N THR A 360 7.70 38.03 -4.63
CA THR A 360 6.86 38.83 -5.54
C THR A 360 6.68 40.25 -5.03
N GLY A 361 6.54 40.42 -3.70
CA GLY A 361 6.56 41.72 -3.04
C GLY A 361 7.86 42.48 -3.32
N LEU A 362 9.03 41.88 -3.13
CA LEU A 362 10.33 42.52 -3.40
C LEU A 362 10.54 42.84 -4.88
N VAL A 363 10.08 41.98 -5.79
CA VAL A 363 10.12 42.23 -7.23
C VAL A 363 9.21 43.39 -7.61
N SER A 364 8.04 43.53 -6.97
CA SER A 364 7.13 44.66 -7.19
C SER A 364 7.73 46.01 -6.77
N ILE A 365 8.63 46.00 -5.78
CA ILE A 365 9.41 47.17 -5.35
C ILE A 365 10.49 47.54 -6.39
N GLY A 366 10.85 46.61 -7.28
CA GLY A 366 11.78 46.82 -8.40
C GLY A 366 13.10 46.06 -8.31
N PHE A 367 13.26 45.18 -7.32
CA PHE A 367 14.47 44.36 -7.19
C PHE A 367 14.47 43.18 -8.16
N GLU A 368 15.65 42.79 -8.64
CA GLU A 368 15.80 41.62 -9.50
C GLU A 368 15.44 40.33 -8.75
N LYS A 369 14.70 39.44 -9.41
CA LYS A 369 14.15 38.22 -8.81
C LYS A 369 15.21 37.28 -8.21
N GLN A 370 16.39 37.16 -8.83
CA GLN A 370 17.47 36.32 -8.29
C GLN A 370 18.12 36.93 -7.05
N LEU A 371 18.33 38.24 -7.07
CA LEU A 371 18.91 38.99 -5.96
C LEU A 371 17.98 38.99 -4.74
N ALA A 372 16.71 39.28 -4.96
CA ALA A 372 15.68 39.26 -3.92
C ALA A 372 15.52 37.87 -3.30
N ALA A 373 15.57 36.80 -4.11
CA ALA A 373 15.50 35.43 -3.61
C ALA A 373 16.71 35.05 -2.74
N GLU A 374 17.91 35.48 -3.12
CA GLU A 374 19.13 35.22 -2.32
C GLU A 374 19.14 36.02 -1.01
N ALA A 375 18.65 37.26 -1.01
CA ALA A 375 18.48 38.06 0.20
C ALA A 375 17.47 37.42 1.16
N LEU A 376 16.30 36.99 0.66
CA LEU A 376 15.31 36.26 1.46
C LEU A 376 15.88 34.94 2.00
N ARG A 377 16.71 34.25 1.20
CA ARG A 377 17.32 32.99 1.62
C ARG A 377 18.31 33.15 2.77
N ARG A 378 19.09 34.25 2.78
CA ARG A 378 20.03 34.56 3.88
C ARG A 378 19.31 34.97 5.16
N ASN A 379 18.19 35.67 5.01
CA ASN A 379 17.47 36.27 6.12
C ASN A 379 16.23 35.49 6.55
N GLU A 380 16.16 34.18 6.26
CA GLU A 380 15.07 33.31 6.75
C GLU A 380 13.66 33.80 6.38
N ASN A 381 13.51 34.34 5.17
CA ASN A 381 12.25 34.96 4.69
C ASN A 381 11.79 36.19 5.51
N ASP A 382 12.69 36.87 6.23
CA ASP A 382 12.40 38.16 6.86
C ASP A 382 12.47 39.29 5.82
N THR A 383 11.33 39.88 5.48
CA THR A 383 11.23 40.93 4.45
C THR A 383 11.99 42.18 4.80
N GLN A 384 12.02 42.57 6.08
CA GLN A 384 12.63 43.82 6.52
C GLN A 384 14.15 43.71 6.40
N LYS A 385 14.73 42.63 6.93
CA LYS A 385 16.17 42.38 6.80
C LYS A 385 16.60 42.16 5.36
N ALA A 386 15.78 41.48 4.57
CA ALA A 386 16.04 41.32 3.13
C ALA A 386 16.05 42.67 2.40
N LEU A 387 15.14 43.59 2.73
CA LEU A 387 15.14 44.94 2.15
C LEU A 387 16.36 45.75 2.58
N ASP A 388 16.76 45.66 3.85
CA ASP A 388 17.94 46.35 4.37
C ASP A 388 19.22 45.88 3.62
N ASP A 389 19.37 44.57 3.44
CA ASP A 389 20.50 43.97 2.71
C ASP A 389 20.50 44.31 1.21
N LEU A 390 19.32 44.46 0.61
CA LEU A 390 19.18 44.83 -0.80
C LEU A 390 19.44 46.33 -1.05
N THR A 391 19.13 47.17 -0.06
CA THR A 391 19.27 48.63 -0.16
C THR A 391 20.70 49.08 0.18
N ASN A 392 21.42 48.33 1.02
CA ASN A 392 22.81 48.61 1.35
C ASN A 392 23.75 48.18 0.19
N PRO A 393 24.59 49.11 -0.35
CA PRO A 393 25.43 48.83 -1.51
C PRO A 393 26.51 47.77 -1.25
N GLU A 394 27.02 47.67 -0.02
CA GLU A 394 28.08 46.71 0.31
C GLU A 394 27.53 45.29 0.34
N THR A 395 26.42 45.07 1.04
CA THR A 395 25.75 43.77 1.12
C THR A 395 25.21 43.33 -0.23
N ASN A 396 24.61 44.23 -1.00
CA ASN A 396 24.13 43.93 -2.34
C ASN A 396 25.26 43.45 -3.28
N ALA A 397 26.42 44.14 -3.26
CA ALA A 397 27.59 43.72 -4.04
C ALA A 397 28.09 42.32 -3.62
N THR A 398 28.08 42.00 -2.32
CA THR A 398 28.44 40.64 -1.87
C THR A 398 27.46 39.59 -2.36
N ILE A 399 26.15 39.86 -2.34
CA ILE A 399 25.12 38.93 -2.81
C ILE A 399 25.28 38.71 -4.33
N GLN A 400 25.52 39.77 -5.10
CA GLN A 400 25.75 39.66 -6.55
C GLN A 400 26.98 38.82 -6.87
N ASN A 401 28.11 39.06 -6.20
CA ASN A 401 29.33 38.27 -6.38
C ASN A 401 29.11 36.78 -6.02
N ASP A 402 28.35 36.50 -4.95
CA ASP A 402 28.03 35.12 -4.57
C ASP A 402 27.11 34.42 -5.59
N ILE A 403 26.19 35.15 -6.23
CA ILE A 403 25.36 34.62 -7.32
C ILE A 403 26.25 34.28 -8.52
N GLU A 404 27.13 35.19 -8.92
CA GLU A 404 28.00 35.02 -10.09
C GLU A 404 29.00 33.87 -9.91
N THR A 405 29.65 33.78 -8.74
CA THR A 405 30.58 32.70 -8.42
C THR A 405 29.90 31.34 -8.41
N ARG A 406 28.67 31.24 -7.86
CA ARG A 406 27.88 30.00 -7.89
C ARG A 406 27.44 29.63 -9.29
N LYS A 407 27.04 30.61 -10.11
CA LYS A 407 26.67 30.40 -11.50
C LYS A 407 27.86 29.87 -12.31
N ALA A 408 29.05 30.44 -12.12
CA ALA A 408 30.29 29.98 -12.75
C ALA A 408 30.66 28.55 -12.30
N LYS A 409 30.53 28.24 -11.00
CA LYS A 409 30.80 26.89 -10.47
C LYS A 409 29.84 25.85 -11.04
N ARG A 410 28.54 26.15 -11.13
CA ARG A 410 27.53 25.27 -11.74
C ARG A 410 27.82 25.02 -13.22
N GLN A 411 28.16 26.06 -13.98
CA GLN A 411 28.53 25.92 -15.38
C GLN A 411 29.75 25.02 -15.58
N LYS A 412 30.78 25.18 -14.73
CA LYS A 412 31.97 24.32 -14.76
C LYS A 412 31.63 22.86 -14.44
N GLN A 413 30.76 22.62 -13.46
CA GLN A 413 30.32 21.27 -13.11
C GLN A 413 29.50 20.62 -14.22
N ASP A 414 28.63 21.38 -14.89
CA ASP A 414 27.85 20.89 -16.04
C ASP A 414 28.76 20.56 -17.23
N THR A 415 29.77 21.39 -17.50
CA THR A 415 30.77 21.08 -18.54
C THR A 415 31.55 19.82 -18.20
N ASP A 416 31.99 19.67 -16.95
CA ASP A 416 32.74 18.48 -16.51
C ASP A 416 31.87 17.21 -16.57
N SER A 417 30.58 17.33 -16.24
CA SER A 417 29.63 16.22 -16.32
C SER A 417 29.37 15.80 -17.76
N LYS A 418 29.22 16.77 -18.68
CA LYS A 418 29.11 16.51 -20.12
C LYS A 418 30.37 15.84 -20.68
N ILE A 419 31.56 16.29 -20.24
CA ILE A 419 32.83 15.67 -20.64
C ILE A 419 32.88 14.21 -20.15
N ARG A 420 32.54 13.95 -18.89
CA ARG A 420 32.51 12.59 -18.33
C ARG A 420 31.51 11.68 -19.04
N LEU A 421 30.32 12.17 -19.37
CA LEU A 421 29.28 11.42 -20.06
C LEU A 421 29.71 11.01 -21.48
N ILE A 422 30.40 11.89 -22.20
CA ILE A 422 30.87 11.59 -23.56
C ILE A 422 32.12 10.70 -23.49
N ALA A 423 33.00 10.90 -22.51
CA ALA A 423 34.17 10.05 -22.34
C ALA A 423 33.81 8.61 -21.93
N SER A 424 32.75 8.42 -21.14
CA SER A 424 32.26 7.06 -20.80
C SER A 424 31.71 6.30 -22.02
N MET A 425 31.44 6.99 -23.14
CA MET A 425 31.09 6.37 -24.43
C MET A 425 32.32 5.91 -25.23
N GLY A 426 33.54 6.02 -24.67
CA GLY A 426 34.78 5.52 -25.27
C GLY A 426 35.58 6.56 -26.04
N PHE A 427 35.23 7.84 -25.96
CA PHE A 427 35.99 8.93 -26.57
C PHE A 427 37.12 9.43 -25.66
N ASP A 428 38.22 9.86 -26.27
CA ASP A 428 39.39 10.34 -25.54
C ASP A 428 39.09 11.65 -24.79
N MET A 429 39.37 11.67 -23.48
CA MET A 429 39.08 12.79 -22.56
C MET A 429 39.55 14.17 -23.05
N PRO A 430 40.80 14.35 -23.53
CA PRO A 430 41.27 15.66 -24.02
C PRO A 430 40.57 16.09 -25.32
N ALA A 431 40.24 15.15 -26.21
CA ALA A 431 39.50 15.45 -27.44
C ALA A 431 38.06 15.88 -27.14
N VAL A 432 37.40 15.20 -26.19
CA VAL A 432 36.07 15.56 -25.69
C VAL A 432 36.08 16.94 -25.04
N ALA A 433 37.07 17.23 -24.19
CA ALA A 433 37.20 18.54 -23.53
C ALA A 433 37.36 19.68 -24.55
N ALA A 434 38.21 19.50 -25.57
CA ALA A 434 38.37 20.47 -26.66
C ALA A 434 37.09 20.64 -27.48
N ALA A 435 36.38 19.56 -27.77
CA ALA A 435 35.14 19.59 -28.54
C ALA A 435 33.98 20.22 -27.74
N VAL A 436 33.91 20.03 -26.42
CA VAL A 436 32.95 20.69 -25.51
C VAL A 436 33.27 22.18 -25.37
N GLN A 437 34.55 22.57 -25.30
CA GLN A 437 34.97 23.98 -25.27
C GLN A 437 34.65 24.72 -26.58
N ALA A 438 34.72 24.03 -27.72
CA ALA A 438 34.35 24.58 -29.02
C ALA A 438 32.84 24.81 -29.19
N GLY A 439 32.02 24.43 -28.20
CA GLY A 439 30.58 24.66 -28.17
C GLY A 439 29.79 23.72 -29.11
N GLY A 440 28.56 23.39 -28.68
CA GLY A 440 27.63 22.56 -29.43
C GLY A 440 26.66 21.77 -28.53
N THR A 441 25.61 21.21 -29.13
CA THR A 441 24.80 20.17 -28.49
C THR A 441 25.60 18.87 -28.39
N THR A 442 25.26 17.99 -27.44
CA THR A 442 25.94 16.70 -27.23
C THR A 442 26.09 15.90 -28.53
N GLU A 443 25.05 15.89 -29.37
CA GLU A 443 25.08 15.23 -30.68
C GLU A 443 26.08 15.86 -31.67
N THR A 444 26.18 17.20 -31.71
CA THR A 444 27.15 17.88 -32.58
C THR A 444 28.59 17.66 -32.12
N ILE A 445 28.80 17.57 -30.80
CA ILE A 445 30.09 17.25 -30.19
C ILE A 445 30.49 15.81 -30.54
N MET A 446 29.57 14.84 -30.40
CA MET A 446 29.82 13.45 -30.80
C MET A 446 30.09 13.31 -32.30
N ARG A 447 29.32 13.99 -33.17
CA ARG A 447 29.57 13.98 -34.62
C ARG A 447 30.95 14.53 -34.97
N ARG A 448 31.39 15.60 -34.31
CA ARG A 448 32.73 16.17 -34.49
C ARG A 448 33.81 15.21 -34.04
N LEU A 449 33.63 14.54 -32.90
CA LEU A 449 34.56 13.52 -32.40
C LEU A 449 34.64 12.30 -33.31
N LEU A 450 33.52 11.87 -33.89
CA LEU A 450 33.47 10.77 -34.87
C LEU A 450 34.08 11.14 -36.23
N GLN A 451 33.98 12.39 -36.65
CA GLN A 451 34.60 12.89 -37.89
C GLN A 451 36.11 13.14 -37.76
N GLN A 452 36.63 13.28 -36.54
CA GLN A 452 38.04 13.58 -36.26
C GLN A 452 38.93 12.35 -35.99
N GLY A 453 38.43 11.12 -36.11
CA GLY A 453 39.27 9.94 -35.87
C GLY A 453 40.21 9.61 -37.04
N PRO A 454 41.52 9.42 -36.80
CA PRO A 454 42.19 8.18 -37.19
C PRO A 454 41.90 7.10 -36.12
N LEU A 455 41.56 5.89 -36.54
CA LEU A 455 41.46 4.74 -35.63
C LEU A 455 42.80 4.57 -34.87
N PRO A 456 42.80 4.42 -33.53
CA PRO A 456 44.01 4.08 -32.82
C PRO A 456 44.44 2.65 -33.16
N ASP A 457 45.73 2.46 -33.45
CA ASP A 457 46.32 1.13 -33.60
C ASP A 457 46.03 0.29 -32.33
N PRO A 458 45.61 -0.98 -32.48
CA PRO A 458 45.28 -1.85 -31.34
C PRO A 458 46.46 -2.07 -30.37
N ALA A 459 47.69 -1.75 -30.79
CA ALA A 459 48.88 -1.81 -29.95
C ALA A 459 48.96 -0.65 -28.93
N ALA A 460 48.45 0.54 -29.26
CA ALA A 460 48.47 1.70 -28.36
C ALA A 460 47.39 1.61 -27.27
N ALA A 461 46.23 1.02 -27.59
CA ALA A 461 45.15 0.78 -26.63
C ALA A 461 45.56 -0.19 -25.51
N LEU A 462 46.38 -1.19 -25.83
CA LEU A 462 46.88 -2.16 -24.85
C LEU A 462 47.93 -1.55 -23.92
N GLN A 463 48.76 -0.61 -24.42
CA GLN A 463 49.74 0.13 -23.61
C GLN A 463 49.08 1.19 -22.72
N ALA A 464 48.02 1.86 -23.20
CA ALA A 464 47.25 2.81 -22.40
C ALA A 464 46.48 2.12 -21.26
N ALA A 465 45.91 0.94 -21.50
CA ALA A 465 45.26 0.13 -20.47
C ALA A 465 46.25 -0.35 -19.39
N ALA A 466 47.48 -0.71 -19.78
CA ALA A 466 48.54 -1.08 -18.85
C ALA A 466 49.04 0.12 -18.02
N ALA A 467 49.15 1.30 -18.63
CA ALA A 467 49.53 2.53 -17.93
C ALA A 467 48.44 3.01 -16.96
N HIS A 468 47.15 2.85 -17.30
CA HIS A 468 46.04 3.20 -16.42
C HIS A 468 45.95 2.25 -15.20
N ALA A 469 46.19 0.95 -15.39
CA ALA A 469 46.28 -0.01 -14.28
C ALA A 469 47.45 0.28 -13.32
N GLN A 470 48.57 0.81 -13.81
CA GLN A 470 49.70 1.22 -12.99
C GLN A 470 49.47 2.57 -12.27
N ALA A 471 48.73 3.51 -12.88
CA ALA A 471 48.38 4.78 -12.25
C ALA A 471 47.36 4.62 -11.10
N VAL A 472 46.35 3.75 -11.28
CA VAL A 472 45.35 3.44 -10.24
C VAL A 472 45.99 2.70 -9.05
N ALA A 473 47.05 1.91 -9.27
CA ALA A 473 47.82 1.27 -8.20
C ALA A 473 48.74 2.24 -7.42
N ALA A 474 49.15 3.36 -8.03
CA ALA A 474 49.99 4.37 -7.38
C ALA A 474 49.17 5.39 -6.57
N ASP A 475 47.95 5.72 -7.00
CA ASP A 475 47.04 6.65 -6.29
C ASP A 475 46.43 6.03 -5.03
N GLY A 476 46.36 4.70 -4.95
CA GLY A 476 45.89 3.96 -3.76
C GLY A 476 46.84 3.99 -2.55
N ALA A 477 48.10 4.43 -2.73
CA ALA A 477 49.11 4.46 -1.66
C ALA A 477 49.44 5.88 -1.15
N ALA A 478 48.99 6.94 -1.82
CA ALA A 478 49.27 8.33 -1.45
C ALA A 478 48.12 9.04 -0.70
N ALA A 479 46.93 8.44 -0.63
CA ALA A 479 45.73 9.04 -0.02
C ALA A 479 45.67 8.97 1.52
N GLN A 480 46.75 8.56 2.22
CA GLN A 480 46.74 8.37 3.68
C GLN A 480 47.51 9.42 4.49
N ALA A 481 47.96 10.53 3.89
CA ALA A 481 48.76 11.52 4.63
C ALA A 481 48.64 12.98 4.15
N VAL A 482 47.43 13.54 4.06
CA VAL A 482 47.21 15.00 4.25
C VAL A 482 45.71 15.29 4.41
N ALA A 483 45.23 15.22 5.64
CA ALA A 483 43.97 15.85 6.07
C ALA A 483 44.08 16.22 7.56
N ALA A 484 44.76 17.32 7.84
CA ALA A 484 44.64 18.06 9.08
C ALA A 484 45.02 19.51 8.78
N ASP A 485 44.03 20.35 8.50
CA ASP A 485 43.60 21.45 9.37
C ASP A 485 42.81 22.51 8.57
N GLY A 486 41.75 23.07 9.17
CA GLY A 486 40.99 24.21 8.62
C GLY A 486 39.51 23.97 8.30
N ALA A 487 38.73 23.60 9.31
CA ALA A 487 37.26 23.57 9.26
C ALA A 487 36.65 24.98 9.43
N ALA A 488 35.62 25.30 8.64
CA ALA A 488 34.48 26.12 9.07
C ALA A 488 33.24 25.88 8.18
N ALA A 489 32.37 25.01 8.71
CA ALA A 489 30.90 25.01 8.62
C ALA A 489 30.20 24.87 7.25
N ASN A 490 30.26 23.67 6.68
CA ASN A 490 29.03 23.04 6.18
C ASN A 490 28.54 22.08 7.26
N ALA A 491 27.31 22.28 7.73
CA ALA A 491 26.68 21.44 8.73
C ALA A 491 26.51 20.02 8.18
N GLU A 492 27.26 19.08 8.74
CA GLU A 492 26.92 17.67 8.71
C GLU A 492 25.56 17.47 9.41
N PRO A 493 24.72 16.53 8.92
CA PRO A 493 23.53 16.13 9.64
C PRO A 493 23.95 15.45 10.96
N PRO A 494 23.20 15.65 12.06
CA PRO A 494 23.54 15.03 13.33
C PRO A 494 23.59 13.51 13.19
N ALA A 495 24.67 12.93 13.72
CA ALA A 495 24.85 11.51 13.94
C ALA A 495 23.86 11.04 15.02
N ASP A 496 22.62 10.86 14.60
CA ASP A 496 21.64 9.98 15.24
C ASP A 496 20.84 9.30 14.12
N ALA A 497 21.58 8.73 13.16
CA ALA A 497 21.01 7.72 12.29
C ALA A 497 20.90 6.45 13.13
N SER A 498 19.77 6.32 13.83
CA SER A 498 19.14 5.01 13.89
C SER A 498 19.21 4.42 12.49
N PHE A 499 19.55 3.13 12.37
CA PHE A 499 19.45 2.39 11.12
C PHE A 499 18.04 2.63 10.54
N SER A 500 17.91 3.64 9.68
CA SER A 500 16.73 3.87 8.87
C SER A 500 16.99 3.02 7.64
N GLU A 501 16.18 1.99 7.50
CA GLU A 501 16.19 1.12 6.34
C GLU A 501 16.18 1.96 5.05
N PRO A 502 16.86 1.52 3.98
CA PRO A 502 16.82 2.23 2.71
C PRO A 502 15.37 2.51 2.33
N ARG A 503 15.05 3.80 2.12
CA ARG A 503 13.69 4.25 1.78
C ARG A 503 13.19 3.50 0.56
N ASP A 504 11.95 3.06 0.68
CA ASP A 504 11.29 2.29 -0.34
C ASP A 504 10.39 3.17 -1.21
N VAL A 505 11.03 3.86 -2.15
CA VAL A 505 10.38 4.84 -3.03
C VAL A 505 9.27 4.20 -3.88
N GLU A 506 9.44 2.95 -4.31
CA GLU A 506 8.44 2.25 -5.12
C GLU A 506 7.12 2.07 -4.36
N MET A 507 7.17 1.62 -3.11
CA MET A 507 5.98 1.45 -2.28
C MET A 507 5.35 2.79 -1.90
N GLU A 508 6.17 3.81 -1.64
CA GLU A 508 5.69 5.17 -1.38
C GLU A 508 4.90 5.71 -2.59
N ASP A 509 5.45 5.56 -3.80
CA ASP A 509 4.82 5.98 -5.06
C ASP A 509 3.54 5.20 -5.34
N GLU A 510 3.52 3.88 -5.09
CA GLU A 510 2.32 3.06 -5.25
C GLU A 510 1.18 3.55 -4.35
N ILE A 511 1.46 3.79 -3.06
CA ILE A 511 0.46 4.24 -2.08
C ILE A 511 -0.01 5.67 -2.42
N ALA A 512 0.91 6.58 -2.75
CA ALA A 512 0.58 7.97 -3.05
C ALA A 512 -0.25 8.08 -4.34
N ASN A 513 0.09 7.33 -5.39
CA ASN A 513 -0.66 7.32 -6.64
C ASN A 513 -2.07 6.72 -6.48
N GLU A 514 -2.22 5.65 -5.70
CA GLU A 514 -3.53 5.08 -5.40
C GLU A 514 -4.40 6.08 -4.63
N LEU A 515 -3.85 6.79 -3.65
CA LEU A 515 -4.58 7.82 -2.91
C LEU A 515 -4.97 9.01 -3.83
N ALA A 516 -4.07 9.46 -4.71
CA ALA A 516 -4.33 10.55 -5.64
C ALA A 516 -5.41 10.23 -6.69
N ARG A 517 -5.61 8.96 -7.02
CA ARG A 517 -6.67 8.51 -7.95
C ARG A 517 -8.05 8.47 -7.31
N ARG A 518 -8.16 8.52 -5.98
CA ARG A 518 -9.45 8.43 -5.29
C ARG A 518 -10.16 9.78 -5.29
N ASP A 519 -11.43 9.72 -5.65
CA ASP A 519 -12.40 10.80 -5.41
C ASP A 519 -13.11 10.58 -4.06
N ALA A 520 -13.67 11.64 -3.47
CA ALA A 520 -14.40 11.62 -2.20
C ALA A 520 -15.57 10.60 -2.19
N LEU A 521 -16.13 10.33 -3.38
CA LEU A 521 -17.24 9.39 -3.56
C LEU A 521 -16.78 7.97 -3.94
N SER A 522 -15.47 7.72 -4.10
CA SER A 522 -14.94 6.40 -4.47
C SER A 522 -15.18 5.33 -3.39
N ASP A 523 -15.28 5.73 -2.13
CA ASP A 523 -15.58 4.84 -1.01
C ASP A 523 -16.99 4.23 -1.06
N TYR A 524 -17.93 4.95 -1.68
CA TYR A 524 -19.32 4.53 -1.82
C TYR A 524 -19.58 3.78 -3.14
N ASP A 525 -18.61 3.79 -4.07
CA ASP A 525 -18.70 3.09 -5.35
C ASP A 525 -18.29 1.61 -5.20
N ILE A 526 -19.14 0.87 -4.49
CA ILE A 526 -18.94 -0.55 -4.21
C ILE A 526 -19.50 -1.39 -5.36
N ASP A 527 -18.72 -2.35 -5.84
CA ASP A 527 -19.22 -3.40 -6.73
C ASP A 527 -20.09 -4.35 -5.92
N VAL A 528 -21.40 -4.34 -6.22
CA VAL A 528 -22.45 -5.07 -5.49
C VAL A 528 -22.70 -6.49 -6.00
N THR A 529 -21.93 -6.96 -6.98
CA THR A 529 -22.12 -8.29 -7.59
C THR A 529 -22.05 -9.42 -6.59
N ARG A 530 -21.01 -9.43 -5.73
CA ARG A 530 -20.81 -10.45 -4.69
C ARG A 530 -21.87 -10.38 -3.59
N GLU A 531 -22.33 -9.18 -3.27
CA GLU A 531 -23.41 -8.95 -2.32
C GLU A 531 -24.71 -9.56 -2.83
N GLY A 532 -25.01 -9.40 -4.13
CA GLY A 532 -26.16 -10.02 -4.77
C GLY A 532 -26.13 -11.56 -4.65
N GLU A 533 -25.00 -12.17 -5.01
CA GLU A 533 -24.79 -13.62 -4.90
C GLU A 533 -24.96 -14.12 -3.45
N ALA A 534 -24.39 -13.40 -2.48
CA ALA A 534 -24.51 -13.74 -1.06
C ALA A 534 -25.94 -13.59 -0.54
N ILE A 535 -26.68 -12.55 -0.96
CA ILE A 535 -28.09 -12.38 -0.58
C ILE A 535 -28.92 -13.58 -1.04
N ASP A 536 -28.75 -13.99 -2.30
CA ASP A 536 -29.49 -15.12 -2.86
C ASP A 536 -29.11 -16.45 -2.18
N GLU A 537 -27.82 -16.66 -1.86
CA GLU A 537 -27.34 -17.82 -1.12
C GLU A 537 -27.99 -17.91 0.28
N TYR A 538 -27.93 -16.84 1.08
CA TYR A 538 -28.44 -16.84 2.44
C TYR A 538 -29.98 -16.88 2.50
N LEU A 539 -30.68 -16.31 1.51
CA LEU A 539 -32.13 -16.49 1.38
C LEU A 539 -32.49 -17.95 1.09
N ALA A 540 -31.76 -18.62 0.19
CA ALA A 540 -31.97 -20.04 -0.10
C ALA A 540 -31.67 -20.93 1.13
N LEU A 541 -30.63 -20.61 1.90
CA LEU A 541 -30.30 -21.29 3.15
C LEU A 541 -31.42 -21.14 4.20
N LEU A 542 -31.97 -19.94 4.36
CA LEU A 542 -33.10 -19.69 5.26
C LEU A 542 -34.36 -20.48 4.84
N ASP A 543 -34.68 -20.49 3.55
CA ASP A 543 -35.84 -21.22 3.06
C ASP A 543 -35.68 -22.76 3.23
N SER A 544 -34.45 -23.27 3.10
CA SER A 544 -34.14 -24.68 3.38
C SER A 544 -34.27 -25.03 4.86
N THR A 545 -33.83 -24.13 5.75
CA THR A 545 -33.91 -24.30 7.22
C THR A 545 -35.35 -24.14 7.73
N GLY A 546 -36.16 -23.28 7.08
CA GLY A 546 -37.59 -23.17 7.34
C GLY A 546 -38.37 -24.44 6.96
N ARG A 547 -37.96 -25.13 5.90
CA ARG A 547 -38.59 -26.40 5.47
C ARG A 547 -38.24 -27.57 6.40
N SER A 548 -37.02 -27.65 6.93
CA SER A 548 -36.63 -28.71 7.87
C SER A 548 -37.26 -28.55 9.26
N SER A 549 -37.45 -27.31 9.72
CA SER A 549 -38.19 -27.01 10.96
C SER A 549 -39.72 -27.19 10.80
N GLY A 550 -40.26 -26.94 9.61
CA GLY A 550 -41.66 -27.22 9.26
C GLY A 550 -42.01 -28.71 9.17
N SER A 551 -41.09 -29.57 8.72
CA SER A 551 -41.30 -31.02 8.69
C SER A 551 -41.21 -31.69 10.07
N ALA A 552 -40.45 -31.08 11.01
CA ALA A 552 -40.37 -31.58 12.39
C ALA A 552 -41.63 -31.25 13.22
N SER A 553 -42.32 -30.14 12.92
CA SER A 553 -43.52 -29.71 13.66
C SER A 553 -44.83 -30.38 13.21
N THR A 554 -44.85 -31.01 12.01
CA THR A 554 -46.04 -31.67 11.45
C THR A 554 -46.18 -33.15 11.82
N SER A 555 -45.16 -33.78 12.43
CA SER A 555 -45.24 -35.17 12.91
C SER A 555 -45.77 -35.33 14.35
N GLY A 556 -46.08 -34.23 15.07
CA GLY A 556 -46.41 -34.27 16.51
C GLY A 556 -47.81 -33.81 16.91
N ARG A 557 -48.66 -33.32 15.98
CA ARG A 557 -50.02 -32.84 16.29
C ARG A 557 -51.06 -33.71 15.61
N GLY A 558 -51.25 -34.91 16.16
CA GLY A 558 -52.19 -35.87 15.60
C GLY A 558 -52.85 -36.79 16.61
N HIS A 559 -52.92 -36.47 17.90
CA HIS A 559 -53.79 -37.18 18.87
C HIS A 559 -54.00 -36.32 20.12
N GLN A 560 -55.11 -35.57 20.15
CA GLN A 560 -55.93 -35.31 21.34
C GLN A 560 -57.09 -34.38 20.94
N GLU A 561 -58.17 -34.99 20.50
CA GLU A 561 -59.51 -34.43 20.56
C GLU A 561 -60.38 -35.41 21.38
N LYS A 562 -61.30 -34.85 22.16
CA LYS A 562 -62.24 -35.48 23.13
C LYS A 562 -61.59 -35.65 24.51
N GLU A 563 -62.09 -35.09 25.60
CA GLU A 563 -63.43 -34.69 26.02
C GLU A 563 -63.32 -33.46 26.94
N ILE A 564 -64.37 -32.63 26.98
CA ILE A 564 -65.05 -32.13 28.19
C ILE A 564 -66.16 -31.20 27.70
N ARG A 565 -67.40 -31.69 27.81
CA ARG A 565 -68.62 -30.87 27.82
C ARG A 565 -69.46 -31.37 28.99
N ASN A 566 -69.90 -30.39 29.79
CA ASN A 566 -70.74 -30.42 30.99
C ASN A 566 -70.05 -30.79 32.30
#